data_AF-A0A6N9PVK4-F1
#
_entry.id   AF-A0A6N9PVK4-F1
#
_cell.length_a   1.000
_cell.length_b   1.000
_cell.length_c   1.000
_cell.angle_alpha   90.00
_cell.angle_beta   90.00
_cell.angle_gamma   90.00
#
_symmetry.space_group_name_H-M   'P 1'
#
loop_
_entity.id
_entity.type
_entity.pdbx_description
1 polymer ?
#
loop_
_entity_poly.entity_id
_entity_poly.type
_entity_poly.pdbx_seq_one_letter_code
_entity_poly.pdbx_strand_id
1 'polypeptide(L)'
;YVNISKNSQGLEEIEVQGKFITQWIGKRIVRDQITATSGTQDILYRIVRENIISPRVAARRIPNILLDPLDVDTGSGRINYTSEAFINALLAVETAAKAAKLGFRSRSDVRTGKHYFSVYAGRNLTA
;
A
#
# COMPACT_ATOMS: atom_id res chain seq x y z
N TYR A 1 14.25 -14.18 -4.89
CA TYR A 1 15.55 -14.87 -4.91
C TYR A 1 15.32 -16.24 -4.29
N VAL A 2 15.82 -17.29 -4.93
CA VAL A 2 15.77 -18.66 -4.41
C VAL A 2 17.18 -19.21 -4.55
N ASN A 3 17.74 -19.73 -3.47
CA ASN A 3 19.05 -20.37 -3.46
C ASN A 3 18.95 -21.73 -2.79
N ILE A 4 19.59 -22.74 -3.37
CA ILE A 4 19.65 -24.10 -2.85
C ILE A 4 21.13 -24.43 -2.68
N SER A 5 21.55 -24.72 -1.44
CA SER A 5 22.94 -25.00 -1.11
C SER A 5 23.04 -26.19 -0.15
N LYS A 6 24.26 -26.70 0.06
CA LYS A 6 24.54 -27.64 1.15
C LYS A 6 25.18 -26.88 2.31
N ASN A 7 24.68 -27.08 3.52
CA ASN A 7 25.27 -26.50 4.72
C ASN A 7 26.56 -27.24 5.12
N SER A 8 27.24 -26.76 6.16
CA SER A 8 28.51 -27.34 6.65
C SER A 8 28.40 -28.79 7.16
N GLN A 9 27.18 -29.32 7.32
CA GLN A 9 26.89 -30.69 7.73
C GLN A 9 26.49 -31.59 6.54
N GLY A 10 26.50 -31.05 5.31
CA GLY A 10 26.12 -31.77 4.09
C GLY A 10 24.61 -31.85 3.84
N LEU A 11 23.79 -31.17 4.64
CA LEU A 11 22.33 -31.13 4.48
C LEU A 11 21.92 -30.04 3.49
N GLU A 12 20.83 -30.27 2.76
CA GLU A 12 20.28 -29.29 1.82
C GLU A 12 19.56 -28.14 2.55
N GLU A 13 19.84 -26.91 2.15
CA GLU A 13 19.23 -25.68 2.64
C GLU A 13 18.58 -24.91 1.49
N ILE A 14 17.38 -24.36 1.72
CA ILE A 14 16.67 -23.52 0.76
C ILE A 14 16.45 -22.14 1.37
N GLU A 15 17.01 -21.11 0.75
CA GLU A 15 16.74 -19.71 1.09
C GLU A 15 15.74 -19.11 0.11
N VAL A 16 14.67 -18.50 0.63
CA VAL A 16 13.67 -17.79 -0.17
C VAL A 16 13.48 -16.38 0.38
N GLN A 17 13.66 -15.38 -0.49
CA GLN A 17 13.42 -13.98 -0.14
C GLN A 17 12.17 -13.44 -0.83
N GLY A 18 11.33 -12.75 -0.05
CA GLY A 18 10.09 -12.14 -0.50
C GLY A 18 9.99 -10.66 -0.14
N LYS A 19 8.94 -10.02 -0.65
CA LYS A 19 8.55 -8.65 -0.29
C LYS A 19 7.18 -8.70 0.38
N PHE A 20 6.92 -7.75 1.28
CA PHE A 20 5.57 -7.53 1.80
C PHE A 20 4.59 -7.24 0.67
N ILE A 21 3.35 -7.65 0.83
CA ILE A 21 2.32 -7.48 -0.19
C ILE A 21 2.01 -6.01 -0.52
N THR A 22 2.35 -5.08 0.37
CA THR A 22 2.32 -3.64 0.09
C THR A 22 3.11 -3.27 -1.17
N GLN A 23 4.14 -4.05 -1.53
CA GLN A 23 4.90 -3.88 -2.77
C GLN A 23 4.11 -4.13 -4.05
N TRP A 24 2.90 -4.71 -3.97
CA TRP A 24 1.99 -4.79 -5.11
C TRP A 24 1.50 -3.40 -5.54
N ILE A 25 1.33 -2.47 -4.60
CA ILE A 25 1.04 -1.06 -4.90
C ILE A 25 2.20 -0.47 -5.73
N GLY A 26 3.44 -0.85 -5.38
CA GLY A 26 4.65 -0.41 -6.07
C GLY A 26 4.80 -0.97 -7.50
N LYS A 27 3.94 -1.89 -7.93
CA LYS A 27 3.88 -2.37 -9.32
C LYS A 27 3.08 -1.44 -10.24
N ARG A 28 2.62 -0.29 -9.73
CA ARG A 28 1.86 0.71 -10.48
C ARG A 28 2.48 2.10 -10.32
N ILE A 29 2.19 2.93 -11.29
CA ILE A 29 2.43 4.37 -11.26
C ILE A 29 1.09 5.10 -11.15
N VAL A 30 1.10 6.30 -10.57
CA VAL A 30 0.00 7.26 -10.67
C VAL A 30 -0.01 7.81 -12.09
N ARG A 31 -0.86 7.23 -12.95
CA ARG A 31 -0.84 7.51 -14.40
C ARG A 31 -1.49 8.86 -14.72
N ASP A 32 -2.71 9.04 -14.22
CA ASP A 32 -3.44 10.29 -14.34
C ASP A 32 -3.17 11.06 -13.04
N GLN A 33 -2.70 12.30 -13.16
CA GLN A 33 -2.30 13.10 -12.00
C GLN A 33 -3.49 13.30 -11.06
N ILE A 34 -3.27 13.06 -9.77
CA ILE A 34 -4.29 13.27 -8.74
C ILE A 34 -4.08 14.65 -8.15
N THR A 35 -5.06 15.53 -8.35
CA THR A 35 -5.16 16.84 -7.68
C THR A 35 -6.40 16.86 -6.80
N ALA A 36 -6.25 17.15 -5.51
CA ALA A 36 -7.33 17.07 -4.53
C ALA A 36 -7.08 17.94 -3.29
N THR A 37 -8.16 18.38 -2.65
CA THR A 37 -8.13 18.94 -1.29
C THR A 37 -8.98 18.07 -0.37
N SER A 38 -8.36 17.12 0.34
CA SER A 38 -9.05 16.17 1.23
C SER A 38 -8.20 15.80 2.45
N GLY A 39 -8.78 15.03 3.38
CA GLY A 39 -8.01 14.36 4.43
C GLY A 39 -6.97 13.42 3.83
N THR A 40 -5.84 13.26 4.50
CA THR A 40 -4.74 12.43 3.97
C THR A 40 -5.15 10.98 3.81
N GLN A 41 -5.96 10.42 4.72
CA GLN A 41 -6.51 9.07 4.58
C GLN A 41 -7.26 8.89 3.24
N ASP A 42 -8.12 9.84 2.86
CA ASP A 42 -8.84 9.80 1.60
C ASP A 42 -7.90 9.86 0.39
N ILE A 43 -6.85 10.66 0.47
CA ILE A 43 -5.83 10.77 -0.58
C ILE A 43 -5.12 9.43 -0.75
N LEU A 44 -4.74 8.76 0.34
CA LEU A 44 -4.12 7.42 0.28
C LEU A 44 -5.06 6.39 -0.35
N TYR A 45 -6.33 6.38 0.06
CA TYR A 45 -7.35 5.52 -0.56
C TYR A 45 -7.57 5.84 -2.02
N ARG A 46 -7.55 7.12 -2.41
CA ARG A 46 -7.71 7.56 -3.79
C ARG A 46 -6.57 7.07 -4.67
N ILE A 47 -5.32 7.19 -4.20
CA ILE A 47 -4.15 6.64 -4.92
C ILE A 47 -4.32 5.15 -5.17
N VAL A 48 -4.70 4.39 -4.15
CA VAL A 48 -4.88 2.93 -4.26
C VAL A 48 -6.09 2.58 -5.15
N ARG A 49 -7.21 3.26 -4.98
CA ARG A 49 -8.43 3.04 -5.76
C ARG A 49 -8.19 3.29 -7.25
N GLU A 50 -7.64 4.45 -7.60
CA GLU A 50 -7.51 4.90 -8.99
C GLU A 50 -6.36 4.24 -9.76
N ASN A 51 -5.42 3.56 -9.08
CA ASN A 51 -4.27 2.94 -9.74
C ASN A 51 -4.20 1.42 -9.60
N ILE A 52 -4.92 0.84 -8.64
CA ILE A 52 -4.84 -0.57 -8.29
C ILE A 52 -6.20 -1.28 -8.33
N ILE A 53 -7.22 -0.75 -7.64
CA ILE A 53 -8.51 -1.43 -7.45
C ILE A 53 -9.45 -1.22 -8.66
N SER A 54 -9.62 0.05 -9.05
CA SER A 54 -10.49 0.48 -10.15
C SER A 54 -9.75 1.49 -11.04
N PRO A 55 -8.63 1.09 -11.66
CA PRO A 55 -7.89 1.99 -12.53
C PRO A 55 -8.63 2.26 -13.83
N ARG A 56 -8.44 3.47 -14.39
CA ARG A 56 -9.03 3.88 -15.68
C ARG A 56 -8.73 2.89 -16.81
N VAL A 57 -7.52 2.32 -16.83
CA VAL A 57 -7.17 1.24 -17.74
C VAL A 57 -7.36 -0.09 -17.01
N ALA A 58 -8.47 -0.79 -17.29
CA ALA A 58 -8.89 -1.99 -16.56
C ALA A 58 -7.83 -3.10 -16.51
N ALA A 59 -7.02 -3.27 -17.56
CA ALA A 59 -5.92 -4.24 -17.61
C ALA A 59 -4.83 -4.02 -16.54
N ARG A 60 -4.77 -2.82 -15.95
CA ARG A 60 -3.83 -2.51 -14.84
C ARG A 60 -4.36 -2.95 -13.49
N ARG A 61 -5.62 -3.39 -13.36
CA ARG A 61 -6.16 -3.80 -12.06
C ARG A 61 -5.29 -4.91 -11.45
N ILE A 62 -5.01 -4.83 -10.16
CA ILE A 62 -4.45 -5.95 -9.40
C ILE A 62 -5.63 -6.62 -8.68
N PRO A 63 -5.91 -7.92 -8.94
CA PRO A 63 -7.04 -8.60 -8.33
C PRO A 63 -6.88 -8.73 -6.82
N ASN A 64 -8.01 -8.87 -6.13
CA ASN A 64 -8.11 -9.16 -4.69
C ASN A 64 -7.54 -8.10 -3.74
N ILE A 65 -7.11 -6.94 -4.23
CA ILE A 65 -6.83 -5.76 -3.39
C ILE A 65 -8.11 -4.96 -3.21
N LEU A 66 -8.41 -4.60 -1.97
CA LEU A 66 -9.58 -3.83 -1.54
C LEU A 66 -9.14 -2.74 -0.56
N LEU A 67 -9.99 -1.73 -0.33
CA LEU A 67 -9.82 -0.85 0.83
C LEU A 67 -10.42 -1.55 2.06
N ASP A 68 -9.83 -1.38 3.24
CA ASP A 68 -10.35 -1.98 4.47
C ASP A 68 -11.64 -1.26 4.89
N PRO A 69 -12.81 -1.93 4.88
CA PRO A 69 -14.08 -1.29 5.24
C PRO A 69 -14.20 -1.03 6.75
N LEU A 70 -13.27 -1.55 7.56
CA LEU A 70 -13.27 -1.42 9.02
C LEU A 70 -12.34 -0.32 9.52
N ASP A 71 -11.64 0.37 8.62
CA ASP A 71 -10.82 1.50 9.03
C ASP A 71 -11.70 2.61 9.59
N VAL A 72 -11.34 3.05 10.80
CA VAL A 72 -11.90 4.25 11.41
C VAL A 72 -11.27 5.49 10.76
N ASP A 73 -11.99 6.61 10.79
CA ASP A 73 -11.42 7.90 10.40
C ASP A 73 -10.21 8.21 11.28
N THR A 74 -9.07 8.48 10.66
CA THR A 74 -7.84 8.84 11.38
C THR A 74 -7.88 10.27 11.94
N GLY A 75 -8.88 11.08 11.60
CA GLY A 75 -8.96 12.49 11.96
C GLY A 75 -7.87 13.33 11.29
N SER A 76 -7.39 12.88 10.13
CA SER A 76 -6.28 13.55 9.43
C SER A 76 -6.72 14.89 8.86
N GLY A 77 -5.89 15.92 9.03
CA GLY A 77 -6.15 17.25 8.49
C GLY A 77 -6.27 17.26 6.97
N ARG A 78 -6.99 18.24 6.43
CA ARG A 78 -7.12 18.43 4.98
C ARG A 78 -5.83 19.01 4.40
N ILE A 79 -5.39 18.47 3.27
CA ILE A 79 -4.21 18.96 2.54
C ILE A 79 -4.54 19.19 1.08
N ASN A 80 -3.84 20.14 0.46
CA ASN A 80 -3.78 20.25 -1.00
C ASN A 80 -2.74 19.26 -1.49
N TYR A 81 -3.19 18.24 -2.22
CA TYR A 81 -2.35 17.19 -2.77
C TYR A 81 -2.36 17.25 -4.29
N THR A 82 -1.16 17.26 -4.85
CA THR A 82 -0.92 17.10 -6.28
C THR A 82 0.17 16.04 -6.43
N SER A 83 -0.16 14.90 -7.04
CA SER A 83 0.86 13.87 -7.29
C SER A 83 1.87 14.34 -8.32
N GLU A 84 3.13 13.93 -8.21
CA GLU A 84 4.07 14.04 -9.33
C GLU A 84 3.59 13.19 -10.52
N ALA A 85 3.87 13.62 -11.75
CA ALA A 85 3.49 12.88 -12.94
C ALA A 85 4.21 11.51 -12.97
N PHE A 86 3.44 10.43 -13.17
CA PHE A 86 3.96 9.07 -13.28
C PHE A 86 4.75 8.54 -12.07
N ILE A 87 4.61 9.17 -10.89
CA ILE A 87 5.24 8.68 -9.66
C ILE A 87 4.83 7.24 -9.35
N ASN A 88 5.73 6.46 -8.77
CA ASN A 88 5.40 5.15 -8.24
C ASN A 88 4.26 5.26 -7.22
N ALA A 89 3.22 4.43 -7.34
CA ALA A 89 2.04 4.54 -6.49
C ALA A 89 2.33 4.22 -5.02
N LEU A 90 3.27 3.32 -4.73
CA LEU A 90 3.68 3.06 -3.35
C LEU A 90 4.48 4.23 -2.79
N LEU A 91 5.40 4.79 -3.57
CA LEU A 91 6.14 5.99 -3.15
C LEU A 91 5.20 7.18 -2.86
N ALA A 92 4.17 7.37 -3.69
CA ALA A 92 3.15 8.40 -3.47
C ALA A 92 2.39 8.18 -2.15
N VAL A 93 2.03 6.93 -1.85
CA VAL A 93 1.39 6.54 -0.58
C VAL A 93 2.33 6.77 0.59
N GLU A 94 3.59 6.35 0.50
CA GLU A 94 4.60 6.50 1.56
C GLU A 94 4.87 7.96 1.88
N THR A 95 5.05 8.81 0.86
CA THR A 95 5.30 10.25 1.03
C THR A 95 4.12 10.95 1.70
N ALA A 96 2.90 10.70 1.22
CA ALA A 96 1.70 11.31 1.79
C ALA A 96 1.42 10.81 3.22
N ALA A 97 1.55 9.51 3.47
CA ALA A 97 1.36 8.93 4.80
C ALA A 97 2.38 9.48 5.80
N LYS A 98 3.66 9.56 5.41
CA LYS A 98 4.74 10.12 6.23
C LYS A 98 4.48 11.58 6.58
N ALA A 99 4.05 12.39 5.62
CA ALA A 99 3.73 13.80 5.85
C ALA A 99 2.61 13.99 6.88
N ALA A 100 1.63 13.08 6.90
CA ALA A 100 0.51 13.12 7.84
C ALA A 100 0.72 12.29 9.12
N LYS A 101 1.91 11.70 9.33
CA LYS A 101 2.21 10.80 10.44
C LYS A 101 1.22 9.62 10.56
N LEU A 102 0.73 9.14 9.42
CA LEU A 102 -0.15 7.97 9.33
C LEU A 102 0.66 6.72 9.00
N GLY A 103 0.21 5.59 9.53
CA GLY A 103 0.64 4.27 9.11
C GLY A 103 -0.31 3.69 8.07
N PHE A 104 0.19 2.74 7.28
CA PHE A 104 -0.64 1.92 6.43
C PHE A 104 -0.14 0.48 6.42
N ARG A 105 -1.03 -0.46 6.13
CA ARG A 105 -0.73 -1.90 6.06
C ARG A 105 -1.62 -2.58 5.03
N SER A 106 -1.28 -3.81 4.68
CA SER A 106 -2.18 -4.70 3.95
C SER A 106 -2.57 -5.85 4.86
N ARG A 107 -3.86 -5.93 5.22
CA ARG A 107 -4.42 -7.02 6.00
C ARG A 107 -4.91 -8.12 5.06
N SER A 108 -4.35 -9.31 5.16
CA SER A 108 -4.72 -10.44 4.30
C SER A 108 -5.73 -11.34 5.01
N ASP A 109 -6.83 -11.65 4.33
CA ASP A 109 -7.72 -12.74 4.69
C ASP A 109 -7.30 -13.99 3.91
N VAL A 110 -6.70 -14.94 4.62
CA VAL A 110 -6.14 -16.16 4.04
C VAL A 110 -7.25 -17.07 3.48
N ARG A 111 -8.47 -17.04 4.03
CA ARG A 111 -9.56 -17.90 3.57
C ARG A 111 -10.12 -17.43 2.23
N THR A 112 -10.25 -16.11 2.07
CA THR A 112 -10.82 -15.53 0.85
C THR A 112 -9.75 -15.09 -0.17
N GLY A 113 -8.48 -15.07 0.22
CA GLY A 113 -7.38 -14.57 -0.60
C GLY A 113 -7.44 -13.06 -0.85
N LYS A 114 -8.24 -12.33 -0.06
CA LYS A 114 -8.42 -10.88 -0.19
C LYS A 114 -7.40 -10.12 0.64
N HIS A 115 -7.00 -8.97 0.14
CA HIS A 115 -5.99 -8.10 0.74
C HIS A 115 -6.56 -6.70 0.91
N TYR A 116 -6.69 -6.25 2.15
CA TYR A 116 -7.30 -4.98 2.51
C TYR A 116 -6.22 -3.95 2.81
N PHE A 117 -6.12 -2.93 1.98
CA PHE A 117 -5.30 -1.75 2.25
C PHE A 117 -5.95 -0.95 3.37
N SER A 118 -5.24 -0.82 4.48
CA SER A 118 -5.69 -0.19 5.72
C SER A 118 -4.77 0.96 6.09
N VAL A 119 -5.34 2.08 6.52
CA VAL A 119 -4.66 3.30 7.00
C VAL A 119 -5.03 3.51 8.46
N TYR A 120 -4.06 3.85 9.30
CA TYR A 120 -4.27 4.02 10.74
C TYR A 120 -3.42 5.15 11.32
N ALA A 121 -3.95 5.81 12.35
CA ALA A 121 -3.19 6.74 13.18
C ALA A 121 -2.43 5.99 14.29
N GLY A 122 -1.25 6.49 14.65
CA GLY A 122 -0.55 6.01 15.84
C GLY A 122 -1.34 6.35 17.11
N ARG A 123 -1.32 5.46 18.10
CA ARG A 123 -1.88 5.73 19.42
C ARG A 123 -0.93 6.64 20.18
N ASN A 124 -1.42 7.75 20.73
CA ASN A 124 -0.64 8.52 21.69
C ASN A 124 -0.53 7.73 23.00
N LEU A 125 0.69 7.40 23.40
CA LEU A 125 1.01 6.63 24.62
C LEU A 125 1.72 7.48 25.68
N THR A 126 1.77 8.81 25.52
CA THR A 126 2.45 9.73 26.46
C THR A 126 1.50 10.36 27.47
N ALA A 127 0.36 9.72 27.74
CA ALA A 127 -0.61 10.16 28.75
C ALA A 127 -0.32 9.53 30.11
#